data_AF-A0A8J8BVZ0-F1
#
_entry.id   AF-A0A8J8BVZ0-F1
#
_cell.length_a   1.000
_cell.length_b   1.000
_cell.length_c   1.000
_cell.angle_alpha   90.00
_cell.angle_beta   90.00
_cell.angle_gamma   90.00
#
_symmetry.space_group_name_H-M   'P 1'
#
loop_
_entity.id
_entity.type
_entity.pdbx_description
1 polymer ?
#
loop_
_entity_poly.entity_id
_entity_poly.type
_entity_poly.pdbx_seq_one_letter_code
_entity_poly.pdbx_strand_id
1 'polypeptide(L)'
;MELTKSMQTLSEYCRLEYERAESVIHQWGHILRTARGAVFFVHVLGGTEREEQLAHTAGILHDIVRPDNEEVCHAQASAERALHIIDRYPEFTSSEKLEIYQAIKDHRYPVRWKSLIHKSVYLSDKICEHMGAYLDFRAPAWAGELSHSKFEGLEPIESVLKYYKDVSQKFLVENYPDPLKCLVDYQIDWNKRFVEALETNEGWAVEMAEQFFLSGKRREDFDSMLNTFNARGTQEEWVTEMRDYIAGEKFEHFQDLLVQ
;
A
#
# COMPACT_ATOMS: atom_id res chain seq x y z
N MET A 1 5.50 10.22 16.90
CA MET A 1 6.66 9.30 17.01
C MET A 1 7.88 9.96 16.40
N GLU A 2 8.94 10.07 17.20
CA GLU A 2 10.25 10.57 16.73
C GLU A 2 11.13 9.38 16.34
N LEU A 3 11.76 9.43 15.15
CA LEU A 3 12.72 8.42 14.72
C LEU A 3 14.10 8.71 15.28
N THR A 4 14.82 7.66 15.70
CA THR A 4 16.24 7.78 16.07
C THR A 4 17.07 8.22 14.85
N LYS A 5 18.25 8.81 15.07
CA LYS A 5 19.17 9.19 13.99
C LYS A 5 19.53 8.02 13.06
N SER A 6 19.65 6.83 13.64
CA SER A 6 19.97 5.61 12.91
C SER A 6 18.78 5.14 12.05
N MET A 7 17.56 5.23 12.55
CA MET A 7 16.33 4.97 11.76
C MET A 7 16.09 6.02 10.67
N GLN A 8 16.44 7.28 10.90
CA GLN A 8 16.42 8.33 9.86
C GLN A 8 17.41 8.00 8.74
N THR A 9 18.62 7.57 9.10
CA THR A 9 19.65 7.13 8.14
C THR A 9 19.18 5.92 7.34
N LEU A 10 18.54 4.95 7.99
CA LEU A 10 17.95 3.80 7.33
C LEU A 10 16.81 4.21 6.38
N SER A 11 15.95 5.14 6.79
CA SER A 11 14.86 5.65 5.95
C SER A 11 15.41 6.33 4.69
N GLU A 12 16.47 7.11 4.83
CA GLU A 12 17.15 7.74 3.69
C GLU A 12 17.82 6.71 2.76
N TYR A 13 18.45 5.67 3.33
CA TYR A 13 18.97 4.55 2.54
C TYR A 13 17.85 3.89 1.73
N CYS A 14 16.73 3.55 2.36
CA CYS A 14 15.59 2.92 1.67
C CYS A 14 15.04 3.83 0.57
N ARG A 15 14.87 5.14 0.84
CA ARG A 15 14.41 6.12 -0.14
C ARG A 15 15.23 6.06 -1.43
N LEU A 16 16.56 6.07 -1.32
CA LEU A 16 17.48 6.00 -2.45
C LEU A 16 17.41 4.66 -3.21
N GLU A 17 17.12 3.56 -2.51
CA GLU A 17 16.94 2.25 -3.16
C GLU A 17 15.63 2.20 -3.96
N TYR A 18 14.53 2.71 -3.41
CA TYR A 18 13.23 2.71 -4.10
C TYR A 18 13.10 3.76 -5.22
N GLU A 19 13.89 4.82 -5.22
CA GLU A 19 14.01 5.72 -6.38
C GLU A 19 14.48 4.99 -7.65
N ARG A 20 15.10 3.82 -7.49
CA ARG A 20 15.58 2.98 -8.59
C ARG A 20 14.69 1.76 -8.84
N ALA A 21 13.55 1.65 -8.15
CA ALA A 21 12.62 0.56 -8.35
C ALA A 21 12.11 0.55 -9.80
N GLU A 22 11.99 -0.64 -10.39
CA GLU A 22 11.52 -0.78 -11.76
C GLU A 22 10.03 -0.45 -11.92
N SER A 23 9.26 -0.67 -10.85
CA SER A 23 7.83 -0.41 -10.80
C SER A 23 7.55 0.95 -10.18
N VAL A 24 6.81 1.81 -10.89
CA VAL A 24 6.52 3.17 -10.44
C VAL A 24 5.53 3.17 -9.27
N ILE A 25 4.61 2.20 -9.23
CA ILE A 25 3.67 2.07 -8.10
C ILE A 25 4.30 1.52 -6.81
N HIS A 26 5.54 1.00 -6.87
CA HIS A 26 6.30 0.51 -5.71
C HIS A 26 7.51 1.40 -5.37
N GLN A 27 7.51 2.64 -5.88
CA GLN A 27 8.48 3.66 -5.48
C GLN A 27 8.23 4.17 -4.06
N TRP A 28 9.09 5.08 -3.60
CA TRP A 28 9.12 5.56 -2.22
C TRP A 28 7.78 6.05 -1.67
N GLY A 29 6.92 6.66 -2.49
CA GLY A 29 5.60 7.11 -2.07
C GLY A 29 4.76 6.01 -1.44
N HIS A 30 4.63 4.87 -2.12
CA HIS A 30 3.91 3.70 -1.60
C HIS A 30 4.54 3.19 -0.31
N ILE A 31 5.86 3.03 -0.30
CA ILE A 31 6.61 2.51 0.84
C ILE A 31 6.43 3.39 2.09
N LEU A 32 6.50 4.70 1.92
CA LEU A 32 6.31 5.65 3.00
C LEU A 32 4.87 5.64 3.52
N ARG A 33 3.88 5.54 2.64
CA ARG A 33 2.47 5.44 3.05
C ARG A 33 2.19 4.13 3.80
N THR A 34 2.74 3.00 3.34
CA THR A 34 2.68 1.72 4.07
C THR A 34 3.34 1.82 5.44
N ALA A 35 4.48 2.51 5.56
CA ALA A 35 5.12 2.73 6.85
C ALA A 35 4.25 3.60 7.79
N ARG A 36 3.65 4.67 7.27
CA ARG A 36 2.75 5.55 8.03
C ARG A 36 1.48 4.82 8.49
N GLY A 37 0.85 4.04 7.62
CA GLY A 37 -0.31 3.24 7.99
C GLY A 37 0.03 2.14 9.00
N ALA A 38 1.22 1.53 8.92
CA ALA A 38 1.67 0.55 9.91
C ALA A 38 1.88 1.20 11.28
N VAL A 39 2.44 2.42 11.33
CA VAL A 39 2.54 3.24 12.55
C VAL A 39 1.15 3.55 13.10
N PHE A 40 0.23 4.02 12.25
CA PHE A 40 -1.16 4.28 12.62
C PHE A 40 -1.82 3.06 13.25
N PHE A 41 -1.70 1.88 12.64
CA PHE A 41 -2.28 0.66 13.19
C PHE A 41 -1.64 0.23 14.52
N VAL A 42 -0.33 0.41 14.72
CA VAL A 42 0.25 0.16 16.05
C VAL A 42 -0.33 1.12 17.08
N HIS A 43 -0.41 2.40 16.74
CA HIS A 43 -0.92 3.45 17.62
C HIS A 43 -2.35 3.18 18.10
N VAL A 44 -3.28 3.04 17.15
CA VAL A 44 -4.73 2.86 17.46
C VAL A 44 -5.03 1.51 18.10
N LEU A 45 -4.11 0.54 18.02
CA LEU A 45 -4.22 -0.77 18.67
C LEU A 45 -3.50 -0.81 20.03
N GLY A 46 -3.10 0.34 20.56
CA GLY A 46 -2.54 0.49 21.92
C GLY A 46 -1.07 0.13 22.04
N GLY A 47 -0.31 0.18 20.95
CA GLY A 47 1.12 -0.04 20.96
C GLY A 47 1.91 1.11 21.57
N THR A 48 3.19 0.84 21.83
CA THR A 48 4.16 1.80 22.35
C THR A 48 4.83 2.59 21.23
N GLU A 49 5.43 3.74 21.56
CA GLU A 49 6.22 4.51 20.60
C GLU A 49 7.38 3.67 20.00
N ARG A 50 7.96 2.75 20.77
CA ARG A 50 8.98 1.84 20.24
C ARG A 50 8.39 0.88 19.22
N GLU A 51 7.22 0.33 19.45
CA GLU A 51 6.55 -0.52 18.46
C GLU A 51 6.16 0.26 17.20
N GLU A 52 5.79 1.54 17.33
CA GLU A 52 5.55 2.43 16.19
C GLU A 52 6.83 2.62 15.36
N GLN A 53 7.97 2.87 16.00
CA GLN A 53 9.27 2.96 15.32
C GLN A 53 9.65 1.65 14.59
N LEU A 54 9.37 0.49 15.19
CA LEU A 54 9.62 -0.82 14.60
C LEU A 54 8.67 -1.09 13.43
N ALA A 55 7.40 -0.70 13.53
CA ALA A 55 6.43 -0.78 12.44
C ALA A 55 6.79 0.14 11.27
N HIS A 56 7.28 1.36 11.54
CA HIS A 56 7.86 2.23 10.51
C HIS A 56 9.01 1.53 9.79
N THR A 57 9.95 0.96 10.56
CA THR A 57 11.10 0.24 10.00
C THR A 57 10.68 -0.95 9.14
N ALA A 58 9.72 -1.75 9.61
CA ALA A 58 9.18 -2.87 8.85
C ALA A 58 8.46 -2.41 7.58
N GLY A 59 7.66 -1.35 7.66
CA GLY A 59 6.95 -0.76 6.52
C GLY A 59 7.90 -0.24 5.44
N ILE A 60 8.98 0.46 5.80
CA ILE A 60 9.94 0.94 4.78
C ILE A 60 10.77 -0.19 4.14
N LEU A 61 10.83 -1.37 4.75
CA LEU A 61 11.61 -2.51 4.28
C LEU A 61 10.76 -3.61 3.63
N HIS A 62 9.43 -3.55 3.72
CA HIS A 62 8.57 -4.70 3.39
C HIS A 62 8.67 -5.18 1.94
N ASP A 63 9.07 -4.27 1.05
CA ASP A 63 9.14 -4.45 -0.39
C ASP A 63 10.53 -4.18 -0.96
N ILE A 64 11.57 -4.19 -0.11
CA ILE A 64 12.94 -3.82 -0.50
C ILE A 64 13.53 -4.75 -1.58
N VAL A 65 12.94 -5.92 -1.78
CA VAL A 65 13.22 -6.82 -2.90
C VAL A 65 11.92 -7.14 -3.64
N ARG A 66 11.77 -6.63 -4.87
CA ARG A 66 10.64 -6.88 -5.77
C ARG A 66 11.17 -7.41 -7.11
N PRO A 67 11.37 -8.73 -7.27
CA PRO A 67 11.84 -9.30 -8.53
C PRO A 67 10.72 -9.28 -9.58
N ASP A 68 11.07 -9.00 -10.84
CA ASP A 68 10.09 -8.80 -11.93
C ASP A 68 9.21 -10.02 -12.22
N ASN A 69 9.72 -11.23 -11.97
CA ASN A 69 9.03 -12.48 -12.31
C ASN A 69 8.38 -13.21 -11.12
N GLU A 70 8.40 -12.65 -9.90
CA GLU A 70 7.90 -13.27 -8.64
C GLU A 70 8.26 -14.78 -8.44
N GLU A 71 9.22 -15.34 -9.18
CA GLU A 71 9.65 -16.75 -9.02
C GLU A 71 10.17 -17.01 -7.60
N VAL A 72 10.72 -15.96 -6.99
CA VAL A 72 11.00 -15.87 -5.57
C VAL A 72 9.93 -15.00 -4.92
N CYS A 73 9.30 -15.52 -3.86
CA CYS A 73 8.34 -14.76 -3.07
C CYS A 73 8.98 -13.47 -2.54
N HIS A 74 8.53 -12.31 -3.03
CA HIS A 74 9.10 -11.01 -2.66
C HIS A 74 9.06 -10.79 -1.15
N ALA A 75 8.02 -11.24 -0.44
CA ALA A 75 7.94 -11.05 1.01
C ALA A 75 9.04 -11.81 1.78
N GLN A 76 9.36 -13.05 1.37
CA GLN A 76 10.46 -13.80 1.97
C GLN A 76 11.82 -13.17 1.61
N ALA A 77 12.02 -12.79 0.35
CA ALA A 77 13.26 -12.15 -0.09
C ALA A 77 13.49 -10.79 0.59
N SER A 78 12.45 -9.96 0.69
CA SER A 78 12.45 -8.69 1.41
C SER A 78 12.75 -8.89 2.89
N ALA A 79 12.17 -9.92 3.54
CA ALA A 79 12.44 -10.19 4.95
C ALA A 79 13.90 -10.56 5.21
N GLU A 80 14.48 -11.42 4.37
CA GLU A 80 15.90 -11.80 4.45
C GLU A 80 16.82 -10.61 4.20
N ARG A 81 16.51 -9.80 3.17
CA ARG A 81 17.27 -8.59 2.85
C ARG A 81 17.16 -7.55 3.97
N ALA A 82 15.97 -7.35 4.51
CA ALA A 82 15.70 -6.46 5.63
C ALA A 82 16.54 -6.85 6.86
N LEU A 83 16.57 -8.14 7.20
CA LEU A 83 17.39 -8.65 8.32
C LEU A 83 18.88 -8.32 8.12
N HIS A 84 19.40 -8.54 6.91
CA HIS A 84 20.79 -8.19 6.58
C HIS A 84 21.08 -6.68 6.66
N ILE A 85 20.11 -5.84 6.31
CA ILE A 85 20.24 -4.37 6.42
C ILE A 85 20.25 -3.96 7.89
N ILE A 86 19.24 -4.37 8.67
CA ILE A 86 19.08 -3.95 10.07
C ILE A 86 20.15 -4.56 11.00
N ASP A 87 20.81 -5.65 10.59
CA ASP A 87 21.93 -6.23 11.35
C ASP A 87 23.11 -5.27 11.52
N ARG A 88 23.22 -4.26 10.65
CA ARG A 88 24.25 -3.22 10.71
C ARG A 88 23.94 -2.13 11.73
N TYR A 89 22.75 -2.15 12.34
CA TYR A 89 22.24 -1.12 13.24
C TYR A 89 22.15 -1.70 14.67
N PRO A 90 23.05 -1.32 15.59
CA PRO A 90 23.13 -1.91 16.92
C PRO A 90 21.96 -1.53 17.85
N GLU A 91 21.12 -0.58 17.45
CA GLU A 91 19.94 -0.16 18.23
C GLU A 91 18.81 -1.20 18.24
N PHE A 92 18.80 -2.14 17.30
CA PHE A 92 17.77 -3.18 17.23
C PHE A 92 18.23 -4.42 17.99
N THR A 93 17.44 -4.84 18.97
CA THR A 93 17.66 -6.11 19.66
C THR A 93 17.35 -7.30 18.75
N SER A 94 17.87 -8.48 19.07
CA SER A 94 17.57 -9.69 18.29
C SER A 94 16.07 -10.02 18.23
N SER A 95 15.31 -9.69 19.28
CA SER A 95 13.85 -9.88 19.30
C SER A 95 13.16 -8.93 18.33
N GLU A 96 13.52 -7.65 18.34
CA GLU A 96 12.94 -6.64 17.44
C GLU A 96 13.25 -6.94 15.97
N LYS A 97 14.47 -7.40 15.67
CA LYS A 97 14.85 -7.83 14.32
C LYS A 97 13.98 -9.00 13.84
N LEU A 98 13.68 -9.96 14.73
CA LEU A 98 12.81 -11.09 14.43
C LEU A 98 11.36 -10.64 14.20
N GLU A 99 10.87 -9.65 14.94
CA GLU A 99 9.53 -9.10 14.73
C GLU A 99 9.40 -8.36 13.40
N ILE A 100 10.38 -7.52 13.05
CA ILE A 100 10.45 -6.85 11.74
C ILE A 100 10.49 -7.90 10.63
N TYR A 101 11.34 -8.92 10.76
CA TYR A 101 11.44 -10.01 9.80
C TYR A 101 10.08 -10.72 9.60
N GLN A 102 9.37 -11.05 10.68
CA GLN A 102 8.06 -11.70 10.61
C GLN A 102 7.00 -10.80 9.96
N ALA A 103 6.94 -9.53 10.36
CA ALA A 103 6.03 -8.55 9.77
C ALA A 103 6.20 -8.47 8.24
N ILE A 104 7.44 -8.41 7.77
CA ILE A 104 7.75 -8.35 6.34
C ILE A 104 7.44 -9.68 5.65
N LYS A 105 7.86 -10.80 6.23
CA LYS A 105 7.70 -12.12 5.61
C LYS A 105 6.22 -12.47 5.37
N ASP A 106 5.37 -12.16 6.35
CA ASP A 106 3.99 -12.61 6.37
C ASP A 106 3.00 -11.52 5.88
N HIS A 107 3.47 -10.35 5.40
CA HIS A 107 2.59 -9.23 5.01
C HIS A 107 1.66 -9.51 3.81
N ARG A 108 1.88 -10.61 3.06
CA ARG A 108 1.05 -10.92 1.87
C ARG A 108 -0.32 -11.47 2.22
N TYR A 109 -0.42 -12.23 3.31
CA TYR A 109 -1.60 -13.04 3.63
C TYR A 109 -1.90 -12.97 5.14
N PRO A 110 -3.17 -13.08 5.53
CA PRO A 110 -3.51 -13.15 6.95
C PRO A 110 -2.91 -14.42 7.56
N VAL A 111 -2.15 -14.26 8.64
CA VAL A 111 -1.63 -15.37 9.44
C VAL A 111 -2.02 -15.20 10.91
N ARG A 112 -1.68 -16.17 11.75
CA ARG A 112 -1.78 -16.01 13.19
C ARG A 112 -0.72 -15.04 13.68
N TRP A 113 -1.10 -13.78 13.82
CA TRP A 113 -0.23 -12.70 14.27
C TRP A 113 0.29 -12.92 15.69
N LYS A 114 1.54 -12.51 15.91
CA LYS A 114 2.28 -12.73 17.17
C LYS A 114 2.53 -11.46 17.97
N SER A 115 2.56 -10.31 17.30
CA SER A 115 2.74 -8.98 17.91
C SER A 115 1.96 -7.92 17.13
N LEU A 116 1.88 -6.70 17.68
CA LEU A 116 1.24 -5.58 17.00
C LEU A 116 1.97 -5.20 15.70
N ILE A 117 3.29 -5.24 15.71
CA ILE A 117 4.14 -4.97 14.54
C ILE A 117 3.89 -6.02 13.45
N HIS A 118 3.80 -7.30 13.84
CA HIS A 118 3.57 -8.40 12.90
C HIS A 118 2.29 -8.20 12.08
N LYS A 119 1.20 -7.72 12.70
CA LYS A 119 -0.07 -7.46 11.98
C LYS A 119 -0.11 -6.11 11.25
N SER A 120 0.57 -5.07 11.76
CA SER A 120 0.33 -3.70 11.30
C SER A 120 0.79 -3.44 9.86
N VAL A 121 1.88 -4.09 9.41
CA VAL A 121 2.35 -3.98 8.02
C VAL A 121 1.33 -4.61 7.06
N TYR A 122 0.80 -5.78 7.38
CA TYR A 122 -0.28 -6.40 6.60
C TYR A 122 -1.50 -5.48 6.54
N LEU A 123 -1.96 -4.98 7.68
CA LEU A 123 -3.14 -4.10 7.72
C LEU A 123 -2.92 -2.83 6.90
N SER A 124 -1.75 -2.21 6.99
CA SER A 124 -1.43 -1.02 6.21
C SER A 124 -1.41 -1.28 4.72
N ASP A 125 -0.68 -2.31 4.28
CA ASP A 125 -0.57 -2.62 2.85
C ASP A 125 -1.93 -3.04 2.26
N LYS A 126 -2.73 -3.81 3.03
CA LYS A 126 -4.01 -4.31 2.53
C LYS A 126 -5.16 -3.33 2.64
N ILE A 127 -5.31 -2.63 3.76
CA ILE A 127 -6.45 -1.73 3.99
C ILE A 127 -6.19 -0.33 3.44
N CYS A 128 -4.98 0.20 3.61
CA CYS A 128 -4.71 1.59 3.23
C CYS A 128 -4.17 1.72 1.80
N GLU A 129 -3.43 0.73 1.29
CA GLU A 129 -2.79 0.80 -0.04
C GLU A 129 -3.41 -0.11 -1.10
N HIS A 130 -4.22 -1.11 -0.70
CA HIS A 130 -4.97 -2.01 -1.59
C HIS A 130 -6.49 -1.93 -1.39
N MET A 131 -7.00 -0.83 -0.85
CA MET A 131 -8.43 -0.49 -0.86
C MET A 131 -8.60 1.04 -0.94
N GLY A 132 -9.85 1.52 -0.98
CA GLY A 132 -10.17 2.94 -0.93
C GLY A 132 -10.02 3.68 -2.24
N ALA A 133 -10.37 4.96 -2.24
CA ALA A 133 -10.25 5.81 -3.43
C ALA A 133 -8.82 5.83 -3.99
N TYR A 134 -7.79 5.74 -3.13
CA TYR A 134 -6.40 5.68 -3.59
C TYR A 134 -6.10 4.47 -4.47
N LEU A 135 -6.68 3.29 -4.17
CA LEU A 135 -6.56 2.12 -5.04
C LEU A 135 -7.12 2.40 -6.45
N ASP A 136 -8.16 3.21 -6.57
CA ASP A 136 -8.79 3.54 -7.86
C ASP A 136 -7.88 4.34 -8.80
N PHE A 137 -6.79 4.93 -8.27
CA PHE A 137 -5.70 5.51 -9.05
C PHE A 137 -4.54 4.51 -9.26
N ARG A 138 -4.20 3.75 -8.23
CA ARG A 138 -3.07 2.79 -8.25
C ARG A 138 -3.33 1.58 -9.13
N ALA A 139 -4.54 1.03 -9.09
CA ALA A 139 -4.94 -0.17 -9.82
C ALA A 139 -4.83 0.01 -11.35
N PRO A 140 -5.34 1.11 -11.95
CA PRO A 140 -5.12 1.35 -13.37
C PRO A 140 -3.65 1.51 -13.73
N ALA A 141 -2.87 2.28 -12.96
CA ALA A 141 -1.44 2.45 -13.21
C ALA A 141 -0.69 1.10 -13.18
N TRP A 142 -0.99 0.26 -12.20
CA TRP A 142 -0.39 -1.06 -12.11
C TRP A 142 -0.81 -1.99 -13.24
N ALA A 143 -2.09 -1.97 -13.64
CA ALA A 143 -2.55 -2.71 -14.81
C ALA A 143 -1.83 -2.25 -16.08
N GLY A 144 -1.53 -0.96 -16.20
CA GLY A 144 -0.72 -0.37 -17.26
C GLY A 144 0.71 -0.92 -17.29
N GLU A 145 1.39 -0.95 -16.14
CA GLU A 145 2.72 -1.54 -16.02
C GLU A 145 2.74 -3.01 -16.46
N LEU A 146 1.70 -3.77 -16.11
CA LEU A 146 1.54 -5.20 -16.41
C LEU A 146 0.96 -5.49 -17.81
N SER A 147 0.68 -4.47 -18.62
CA SER A 147 0.01 -4.62 -19.93
C SER A 147 0.82 -5.37 -20.99
N HIS A 148 2.12 -5.56 -20.78
CA HIS A 148 3.02 -6.32 -21.67
C HIS A 148 3.28 -7.76 -21.19
N SER A 149 2.65 -8.17 -20.08
CA SER A 149 2.83 -9.48 -19.48
C SER A 149 1.48 -10.06 -19.05
N LYS A 150 1.03 -9.77 -17.82
CA LYS A 150 -0.18 -10.37 -17.23
C LYS A 150 -1.47 -9.97 -17.96
N PHE A 151 -1.51 -8.77 -18.54
CA PHE A 151 -2.68 -8.21 -19.22
C PHE A 151 -2.45 -7.99 -20.72
N GLU A 152 -1.54 -8.75 -21.32
CA GLU A 152 -1.26 -8.66 -22.75
C GLU A 152 -2.52 -8.88 -23.59
N GLY A 153 -2.78 -7.95 -24.52
CA GLY A 153 -3.90 -8.01 -25.46
C GLY A 153 -5.25 -7.55 -24.90
N LEU A 154 -5.32 -7.12 -23.65
CA LEU A 154 -6.54 -6.53 -23.07
C LEU A 154 -6.55 -5.01 -23.28
N GLU A 155 -7.73 -4.44 -23.49
CA GLU A 155 -7.92 -3.00 -23.48
C GLU A 155 -7.73 -2.43 -22.06
N PRO A 156 -7.49 -1.11 -21.91
CA PRO A 156 -7.24 -0.50 -20.60
C PRO A 156 -8.30 -0.86 -19.55
N ILE A 157 -9.58 -0.64 -19.87
CA ILE A 157 -10.68 -0.89 -18.92
C ILE A 157 -10.82 -2.38 -18.60
N GLU A 158 -10.65 -3.26 -19.58
CA GLU A 158 -10.66 -4.71 -19.36
C GLU A 158 -9.53 -5.16 -18.43
N SER A 159 -8.35 -4.55 -18.58
CA SER A 159 -7.18 -4.80 -17.72
C SER A 159 -7.45 -4.37 -16.27
N VAL A 160 -8.05 -3.19 -16.08
CA VAL A 160 -8.41 -2.67 -14.75
C VAL A 160 -9.47 -3.54 -14.08
N LEU A 161 -10.57 -3.84 -14.79
CA LEU A 161 -11.63 -4.71 -14.26
C LEU A 161 -11.10 -6.11 -13.94
N LYS A 162 -10.24 -6.67 -14.79
CA LYS A 162 -9.57 -7.94 -14.51
C LYS A 162 -8.69 -7.86 -13.27
N TYR A 163 -7.95 -6.76 -13.07
CA TYR A 163 -7.19 -6.55 -11.85
C TYR A 163 -8.10 -6.56 -10.61
N TYR A 164 -9.19 -5.79 -10.59
CA TYR A 164 -10.16 -5.78 -9.47
C TYR A 164 -10.74 -7.17 -9.19
N LYS A 165 -11.06 -7.92 -10.24
CA LYS A 165 -11.53 -9.31 -10.11
C LYS A 165 -10.48 -10.22 -9.48
N ASP A 166 -9.21 -10.10 -9.88
CA ASP A 166 -8.13 -10.91 -9.33
C ASP A 166 -7.80 -10.52 -7.87
N VAL A 167 -7.90 -9.24 -7.50
CA VAL A 167 -7.55 -8.78 -6.15
C VAL A 167 -8.70 -8.84 -5.16
N SER A 168 -9.96 -8.70 -5.58
CA SER A 168 -11.13 -8.82 -4.70
C SER A 168 -11.19 -10.18 -3.98
N GLN A 169 -10.63 -11.24 -4.59
CA GLN A 169 -10.46 -12.55 -3.94
C GLN A 169 -9.56 -12.53 -2.70
N LYS A 170 -8.72 -11.50 -2.54
CA LYS A 170 -7.82 -11.32 -1.39
C LYS A 170 -8.48 -10.54 -0.26
N PHE A 171 -9.59 -9.86 -0.51
CA PHE A 171 -10.16 -8.82 0.36
C PHE A 171 -11.54 -9.19 0.89
N LEU A 172 -11.65 -10.42 1.38
CA LEU A 172 -12.85 -10.90 2.06
C LEU A 172 -12.96 -10.24 3.44
N VAL A 173 -13.98 -9.39 3.62
CA VAL A 173 -14.23 -8.59 4.85
C VAL A 173 -14.29 -9.48 6.09
N GLU A 174 -14.85 -10.67 5.94
CA GLU A 174 -14.96 -11.69 6.98
C GLU A 174 -13.62 -12.15 7.57
N ASN A 175 -12.51 -11.92 6.86
CA ASN A 175 -11.17 -12.28 7.34
C ASN A 175 -10.57 -11.21 8.26
N TYR A 176 -11.18 -10.04 8.40
CA TYR A 176 -10.70 -8.97 9.27
C TYR A 176 -11.37 -9.02 10.65
N PRO A 177 -10.62 -8.74 11.73
CA PRO A 177 -11.18 -8.61 13.08
C PRO A 177 -12.32 -7.59 13.13
N ASP A 178 -13.33 -7.84 13.99
CA ASP A 178 -14.51 -6.98 14.13
C ASP A 178 -14.20 -5.48 14.28
N PRO A 179 -13.19 -5.05 15.08
CA PRO A 179 -12.87 -3.62 15.22
C PRO A 179 -12.40 -2.94 13.93
N LEU A 180 -12.00 -3.71 12.91
CA LEU A 180 -11.55 -3.16 11.62
C LEU A 180 -12.68 -3.12 10.58
N LYS A 181 -13.82 -3.76 10.83
CA LYS A 181 -14.84 -3.97 9.78
C LYS A 181 -15.41 -2.68 9.23
N CYS A 182 -15.73 -1.70 10.07
CA CYS A 182 -16.23 -0.40 9.62
C CYS A 182 -15.23 0.34 8.71
N LEU A 183 -13.94 0.31 9.06
CA LEU A 183 -12.88 0.87 8.21
C LEU A 183 -12.77 0.09 6.89
N VAL A 184 -12.78 -1.24 6.94
CA VAL A 184 -12.70 -2.09 5.74
C VAL A 184 -13.90 -1.87 4.82
N ASP A 185 -15.12 -1.81 5.36
CA ASP A 185 -16.34 -1.54 4.61
C ASP A 185 -16.31 -0.16 3.95
N TYR A 186 -15.85 0.85 4.67
CA TYR A 186 -15.63 2.19 4.13
C TYR A 186 -14.67 2.18 2.94
N GLN A 187 -13.53 1.49 3.07
CA GLN A 187 -12.52 1.41 2.02
C GLN A 187 -13.02 0.62 0.80
N ILE A 188 -13.77 -0.45 1.01
CA ILE A 188 -14.35 -1.28 -0.07
C ILE A 188 -15.46 -0.55 -0.82
N ASP A 189 -16.24 0.30 -0.15
CA ASP A 189 -17.32 1.06 -0.79
C ASP A 189 -16.80 1.95 -1.93
N TRP A 190 -15.68 2.65 -1.72
CA TRP A 190 -15.00 3.41 -2.77
C TRP A 190 -14.72 2.57 -4.01
N ASN A 191 -14.08 1.42 -3.82
CA ASN A 191 -13.71 0.53 -4.93
C ASN A 191 -14.94 -0.03 -5.64
N LYS A 192 -16.00 -0.38 -4.90
CA LYS A 192 -17.26 -0.86 -5.48
C LYS A 192 -17.89 0.20 -6.38
N ARG A 193 -18.00 1.45 -5.88
CA ARG A 193 -18.55 2.57 -6.65
C ARG A 193 -17.75 2.83 -7.92
N PHE A 194 -16.42 2.78 -7.84
CA PHE A 194 -15.56 2.97 -9.01
C PHE A 194 -15.68 1.81 -10.01
N VAL A 195 -15.65 0.57 -9.55
CA VAL A 195 -15.83 -0.61 -10.42
C VAL A 195 -17.20 -0.60 -11.10
N GLU A 196 -18.27 -0.30 -10.38
CA GLU A 196 -19.62 -0.17 -10.96
C GLU A 196 -19.65 0.90 -12.05
N ALA A 197 -19.05 2.07 -11.81
CA ALA A 197 -18.94 3.14 -12.80
C ALA A 197 -18.13 2.72 -14.05
N LEU A 198 -17.08 1.89 -13.89
CA LEU A 198 -16.36 1.31 -15.02
C LEU A 198 -17.21 0.29 -15.80
N GLU A 199 -17.94 -0.57 -15.10
CA GLU A 199 -18.81 -1.59 -15.71
C GLU A 199 -19.99 -0.97 -16.48
N THR A 200 -20.51 0.17 -16.00
CA THR A 200 -21.56 0.95 -16.68
C THR A 200 -21.00 1.98 -17.68
N ASN A 201 -19.68 2.01 -17.87
CA ASN A 201 -18.98 2.86 -18.81
C ASN A 201 -19.24 4.36 -18.59
N GLU A 202 -19.28 4.80 -17.33
CA GLU A 202 -19.38 6.21 -16.97
C GLU A 202 -18.10 6.96 -17.38
N GLY A 203 -18.27 8.02 -18.17
CA GLY A 203 -17.14 8.70 -18.82
C GLY A 203 -16.08 9.22 -17.85
N TRP A 204 -16.46 9.67 -16.65
CA TRP A 204 -15.51 10.16 -15.65
C TRP A 204 -14.59 9.06 -15.12
N ALA A 205 -15.11 7.83 -14.95
CA ALA A 205 -14.37 6.70 -14.41
C ALA A 205 -13.45 6.10 -15.49
N VAL A 206 -13.97 5.98 -16.71
CA VAL A 206 -13.20 5.54 -17.89
C VAL A 206 -12.03 6.47 -18.16
N GLU A 207 -12.25 7.79 -18.20
CA GLU A 207 -11.19 8.78 -18.42
C GLU A 207 -10.10 8.68 -17.35
N MET A 208 -10.49 8.57 -16.07
CA MET A 208 -9.55 8.41 -14.96
C MET A 208 -8.74 7.12 -15.09
N ALA A 209 -9.41 5.98 -15.34
CA ALA A 209 -8.75 4.69 -15.48
C ALA A 209 -7.78 4.65 -16.67
N GLU A 210 -8.18 5.14 -17.84
CA GLU A 210 -7.34 5.17 -19.04
C GLU A 210 -6.12 6.07 -18.85
N GLN A 211 -6.28 7.25 -18.25
CA GLN A 211 -5.17 8.16 -18.01
C GLN A 211 -4.10 7.50 -17.12
N PHE A 212 -4.50 6.91 -16.01
CA PHE A 212 -3.58 6.24 -15.10
C PHE A 212 -2.99 4.95 -15.69
N PHE A 213 -3.78 4.16 -16.42
CA PHE A 213 -3.29 3.00 -17.16
C PHE A 213 -2.19 3.38 -18.16
N LEU A 214 -2.43 4.41 -18.97
CA LEU A 214 -1.46 4.85 -19.97
C LEU A 214 -0.20 5.42 -19.31
N SER A 215 -0.34 6.13 -18.19
CA SER A 215 0.78 6.58 -17.36
C SER A 215 1.63 5.41 -16.85
N GLY A 216 1.00 4.39 -16.26
CA GLY A 216 1.68 3.20 -15.78
C GLY A 216 2.37 2.42 -16.91
N LYS A 217 1.72 2.30 -18.06
CA LYS A 217 2.31 1.70 -19.27
C LYS A 217 3.56 2.45 -19.76
N ARG A 218 3.58 3.78 -19.61
CA ARG A 218 4.75 4.62 -19.91
C ARG A 218 5.76 4.72 -18.77
N ARG A 219 5.46 4.13 -17.61
CA ARG A 219 6.25 4.22 -16.37
C ARG A 219 6.52 5.69 -15.97
N GLU A 220 5.49 6.52 -16.04
CA GLU A 220 5.54 7.90 -15.52
C GLU A 220 5.59 7.91 -13.98
N ASP A 221 6.17 8.96 -13.39
CA ASP A 221 6.24 9.12 -11.94
C ASP A 221 4.84 9.18 -11.32
N PHE A 222 4.50 8.17 -10.51
CA PHE A 222 3.13 7.97 -10.03
C PHE A 222 2.69 9.07 -9.04
N ASP A 223 3.58 9.48 -8.12
CA ASP A 223 3.24 10.53 -7.15
C ASP A 223 3.07 11.90 -7.86
N SER A 224 3.89 12.21 -8.87
CA SER A 224 3.72 13.40 -9.71
C SER A 224 2.39 13.35 -10.47
N MET A 225 1.98 12.18 -10.96
CA MET A 225 0.69 12.00 -11.63
C MET A 225 -0.49 12.24 -10.69
N LEU A 226 -0.45 11.70 -9.46
CA LEU A 226 -1.47 11.94 -8.44
C LEU A 226 -1.59 13.43 -8.08
N ASN A 227 -0.45 14.12 -7.95
CA ASN A 227 -0.42 15.54 -7.61
C ASN A 227 -0.93 16.44 -8.74
N THR A 228 -0.64 16.09 -9.99
CA THR A 228 -0.97 16.93 -11.16
C THR A 228 -2.29 16.56 -11.83
N PHE A 229 -2.93 15.46 -11.42
CA PHE A 229 -4.22 15.04 -11.96
C PHE A 229 -5.29 16.12 -11.71
N ASN A 230 -5.91 16.55 -12.82
CA ASN A 230 -6.89 17.63 -12.83
C ASN A 230 -8.31 17.05 -12.94
N ALA A 231 -8.88 16.71 -11.79
CA ALA A 231 -10.23 16.17 -11.70
C ALA A 231 -11.29 17.14 -12.26
N ARG A 232 -12.35 16.56 -12.81
CA ARG A 232 -13.55 17.28 -13.25
C ARG A 232 -14.80 16.53 -12.79
N GLY A 233 -15.80 17.27 -12.32
CA GLY A 233 -17.09 16.69 -11.95
C GLY A 233 -16.94 15.64 -10.86
N THR A 234 -17.47 14.43 -11.07
CA THR A 234 -17.43 13.34 -10.07
C THR A 234 -16.01 12.93 -9.64
N GLN A 235 -14.98 13.15 -10.48
CA GLN A 235 -13.60 12.85 -10.13
C GLN A 235 -13.08 13.68 -8.93
N GLU A 236 -13.68 14.85 -8.68
CA GLU A 236 -13.25 15.76 -7.59
C GLU A 236 -13.38 15.10 -6.22
N GLU A 237 -14.41 14.27 -6.03
CA GLU A 237 -14.63 13.50 -4.81
C GLU A 237 -13.49 12.49 -4.59
N TRP A 238 -13.16 11.67 -5.60
CA TRP A 238 -12.08 10.68 -5.54
C TRP A 238 -10.71 11.32 -5.30
N VAL A 239 -10.44 12.44 -5.97
CA VAL A 239 -9.17 13.15 -5.83
C VAL A 239 -9.03 13.78 -4.45
N THR A 240 -10.12 14.32 -3.90
CA THR A 240 -10.11 14.86 -2.54
C THR A 240 -9.80 13.75 -1.54
N GLU A 241 -10.55 12.65 -1.58
CA GLU A 241 -10.33 11.50 -0.69
C GLU A 241 -8.90 10.95 -0.79
N MET A 242 -8.39 10.78 -2.01
CA MET A 242 -7.02 10.29 -2.25
C MET A 242 -5.96 11.28 -1.74
N ARG A 243 -6.12 12.59 -1.96
CA ARG A 243 -5.15 13.60 -1.50
C ARG A 243 -5.13 13.71 0.01
N ASP A 244 -6.29 13.71 0.64
CA ASP A 244 -6.42 13.71 2.10
C ASP A 244 -5.72 12.47 2.69
N TYR A 245 -5.84 11.31 2.03
CA TYR A 245 -5.14 10.09 2.45
C TYR A 245 -3.62 10.24 2.32
N ILE A 246 -3.11 10.72 1.17
CA ILE A 246 -1.67 10.93 0.95
C ILE A 246 -1.08 11.95 1.94
N ALA A 247 -1.84 13.00 2.25
CA ALA A 247 -1.48 14.01 3.25
C ALA A 247 -1.50 13.46 4.68
N GLY A 248 -2.16 12.32 4.92
CA GLY A 248 -2.34 11.69 6.23
C GLY A 248 -3.54 12.22 7.01
N GLU A 249 -4.35 13.10 6.42
CA GLU A 249 -5.53 13.71 7.04
C GLU A 249 -6.63 12.67 7.29
N LYS A 250 -6.72 11.64 6.43
CA LYS A 250 -7.69 10.56 6.58
C LYS A 250 -7.46 9.66 7.81
N PHE A 251 -6.28 9.67 8.43
CA PHE A 251 -6.03 8.81 9.59
C PHE A 251 -6.88 9.16 10.81
N GLU A 252 -7.25 10.43 10.98
CA GLU A 252 -8.21 10.83 12.03
C GLU A 252 -9.59 10.20 11.78
N HIS A 253 -10.10 10.33 10.55
CA HIS A 253 -11.35 9.70 10.17
C HIS A 253 -11.30 8.16 10.27
N PHE A 254 -10.19 7.54 9.87
CA PHE A 254 -10.01 6.10 9.99
C PHE A 254 -10.03 5.66 11.45
N GLN A 255 -9.45 6.45 12.37
CA GLN A 255 -9.51 6.19 13.79
C GLN A 255 -10.95 6.21 14.30
N ASP A 256 -11.77 7.17 13.88
CA ASP A 256 -13.19 7.24 14.26
C ASP A 256 -13.97 5.99 13.81
N LEU A 257 -13.62 5.42 12.66
CA LEU A 257 -14.21 4.18 12.15
C LEU A 257 -13.79 2.93 12.94
N LEU A 258 -12.71 2.98 13.72
CA LEU A 258 -12.22 1.85 14.53
C LEU A 258 -12.83 1.81 15.94
N VAL A 259 -13.52 2.88 16.37
CA VAL A 259 -14.05 3.06 17.74
C VAL A 259 -15.57 2.80 17.81
N GLN A 260 -16.23 2.54 16.69
CA GLN A 260 -17.67 2.24 16.60
C GLN A 260 -17.99 0.79 16.98
#